data_AF-W9WN25-F1
#
_entry.id   AF-W9WN25-F1
#
_cell.length_a   1.000
_cell.length_b   1.000
_cell.length_c   1.000
_cell.angle_alpha   90.00
_cell.angle_beta   90.00
_cell.angle_gamma   90.00
#
_symmetry.space_group_name_H-M   'P 1'
#
loop_
_entity.id
_entity.type
_entity.pdbx_description
1 polymer ?
#
loop_
_entity_poly.entity_id
_entity_poly.type
_entity_poly.pdbx_seq_one_letter_code
_entity_poly.pdbx_strand_id
1 'polypeptide(L)'
;MVDRTVDHLSDLPQYLRDTLSRLPEDHTIALSNTRGPSVPDINKLTDRRKRYAYLLLSRHRLTQRLAECPGPCPDLVLQRAEVYEALGYSELALADAYVSYTLCLVALDGPEVSDLEPVYSDGEPWPASDGTQSESELSPVALGHKYRSLVLMCRSAIILGAQTQAKLWIDEVLAVKRLIRRLNGEEPREPLRDIEEVVGDFSEYSTVYEDESKFHKCVKILRRDDKPTLFGWCQRLIYPWNDYEPDRMSKESLKEINDKLHEVAPDLEVEISTLPTLTPSADGSTQRISVGEVKTIVSSAANCSSQLGLFAKMQLAPGTTILKERSVLTAIRPHGEALCDACAADMEGIDREDRRYCTGCNIPFCSEDCLAAATERYHRPNDEDYQTDEGYPPAEAPFCPGTSGTDDIHTLGRAESSTTPEWDLHFLLLSRTMQMAETQKLHPLDLFETKYLWGDFSPTPEVMDLPIKSGPKSLPYSVRHHVELPLQWFEILMHSRERCRPYSAHWLKNYDWWIVQTLFAKFRGVADAQQSTWTGKPEVAAVHPLWCLANHSCNPNATWKPSGVRNLTVVKERVWERPGSPSPTTWEGIRAGEEIWNHYTDVQEKDYRERRARLQAVLGGDCRCERCTYESEQR
;
A
#
# COMPACT_ATOMS: atom_id res chain seq x y z
N MET A 1 4.72 23.34 47.02
CA MET A 1 4.50 23.14 45.57
C MET A 1 3.81 21.79 45.45
N VAL A 2 2.57 21.79 44.97
CA VAL A 2 1.76 20.57 44.84
C VAL A 2 2.40 19.73 43.74
N ASP A 3 2.82 18.52 44.09
CA ASP A 3 3.32 17.50 43.19
C ASP A 3 2.19 17.13 42.22
N ARG A 4 2.16 17.76 41.05
CA ARG A 4 1.24 17.39 39.99
C ARG A 4 1.71 16.04 39.48
N THR A 5 1.01 14.97 39.87
CA THR A 5 1.10 13.67 39.22
C THR A 5 0.99 13.88 37.71
N VAL A 6 2.09 13.68 36.98
CA VAL A 6 2.13 13.78 35.53
C VAL A 6 1.27 12.66 34.98
N ASP A 7 0.15 12.99 34.33
CA ASP A 7 -0.70 12.02 33.68
C ASP A 7 -0.05 11.61 32.34
N HIS A 8 0.89 10.66 32.40
CA HIS A 8 1.59 10.16 31.22
C HIS A 8 0.66 9.53 30.17
N LEU A 9 -0.58 9.17 30.53
CA LEU A 9 -1.56 8.61 29.62
C LEU A 9 -2.20 9.71 28.74
N SER A 10 -2.40 10.93 29.26
CA SER A 10 -3.03 12.02 28.49
C SER A 10 -2.20 12.45 27.29
N ASP A 11 -0.88 12.31 27.36
CA ASP A 11 0.07 12.72 26.31
C ASP A 11 0.18 11.72 25.15
N LEU A 12 -0.45 10.54 25.27
CA LEU A 12 -0.45 9.52 24.22
C LEU A 12 -1.57 9.74 23.19
N PRO A 13 -1.40 9.31 21.93
CA PRO A 13 -2.46 9.34 20.93
C PRO A 13 -3.68 8.50 21.34
N GLN A 14 -4.84 8.84 20.79
CA GLN A 14 -6.15 8.28 21.17
C GLN A 14 -6.16 6.74 21.13
N TYR A 15 -5.62 6.13 20.06
CA TYR A 15 -5.59 4.67 19.93
C TYR A 15 -4.83 3.98 21.08
N LEU A 16 -3.76 4.59 21.62
CA LEU A 16 -3.03 4.05 22.77
C LEU A 16 -3.80 4.23 24.07
N ARG A 17 -4.44 5.38 24.26
CA ARG A 17 -5.28 5.63 25.43
C ARG A 17 -6.43 4.63 25.50
N ASP A 18 -7.09 4.38 24.38
CA ASP A 18 -8.18 3.41 24.27
C ASP A 18 -7.68 1.97 24.49
N THR A 19 -6.52 1.63 23.95
CA THR A 19 -5.92 0.30 24.14
C THR A 19 -5.54 0.05 25.61
N LEU A 20 -4.86 1.00 26.24
CA LEU A 20 -4.34 0.86 27.60
C LEU A 20 -5.45 0.95 28.65
N SER A 21 -6.42 1.85 28.49
CA SER A 21 -7.53 2.02 29.46
C SER A 21 -8.46 0.81 29.57
N ARG A 22 -8.49 -0.07 28.56
CA ARG A 22 -9.27 -1.32 28.57
C ARG A 22 -8.59 -2.44 29.36
N LEU A 23 -7.31 -2.30 29.70
CA LEU A 23 -6.59 -3.28 30.51
C LEU A 23 -6.78 -2.96 32.01
N PRO A 24 -7.01 -3.97 32.88
CA PRO A 24 -7.39 -3.75 34.27
C PRO A 24 -6.23 -3.36 35.20
N GLU A 25 -5.04 -3.07 34.67
CA GLU A 25 -3.78 -3.05 35.43
C GLU A 25 -3.14 -1.66 35.47
N ASP A 26 -2.29 -1.41 36.47
CA ASP A 26 -1.45 -0.21 36.51
C ASP A 26 -0.36 -0.28 35.41
N HIS A 27 -0.26 0.79 34.62
CA HIS A 27 0.70 0.94 33.53
C HIS A 27 1.77 2.01 33.80
N THR A 28 1.80 2.59 35.00
CA THR A 28 2.66 3.72 35.36
C THR A 28 4.14 3.45 35.05
N ILE A 29 4.64 2.24 35.34
CA ILE A 29 6.04 1.87 35.04
C ILE A 29 6.32 1.92 33.54
N ALA A 30 5.46 1.30 32.72
CA ALA A 30 5.64 1.27 31.27
C ALA A 30 5.51 2.67 30.66
N LEU A 31 4.57 3.48 31.16
CA LEU A 31 4.32 4.85 30.73
C LEU A 31 5.46 5.81 31.12
N SER A 32 6.09 5.60 32.28
CA SER A 32 7.21 6.42 32.76
C SER A 32 8.49 6.24 31.93
N ASN A 33 8.61 5.12 31.21
CA ASN A 33 9.74 4.86 30.34
C ASN A 33 9.57 5.61 29.00
N THR A 34 10.26 6.74 28.87
CA THR A 34 10.24 7.59 27.67
C THR A 34 10.80 6.90 26.42
N ARG A 35 11.64 5.86 26.58
CA ARG A 35 12.13 5.05 25.46
C ARG A 35 11.15 3.95 25.04
N GLY A 36 10.12 3.69 25.83
CA GLY A 36 9.24 2.53 25.70
C GLY A 36 9.89 1.23 26.20
N PRO A 37 9.09 0.22 26.57
CA PRO A 37 9.60 -1.08 26.99
C PRO A 37 10.29 -1.83 25.83
N SER A 38 11.37 -2.56 26.12
CA SER A 38 12.10 -3.33 25.09
C SER A 38 11.31 -4.59 24.69
N VAL A 39 11.46 -5.07 23.45
CA VAL A 39 10.82 -6.33 23.00
C VAL A 39 11.19 -7.52 23.92
N PRO A 40 12.46 -7.71 24.35
CA PRO A 40 12.79 -8.75 25.32
C PRO A 40 12.07 -8.64 26.66
N ASP A 41 11.87 -7.42 27.18
CA ASP A 41 11.15 -7.21 28.44
C ASP A 41 9.64 -7.47 28.27
N ILE A 42 9.08 -7.07 27.13
CA ILE A 42 7.68 -7.34 26.80
C ILE A 42 7.46 -8.85 26.66
N ASN A 43 8.38 -9.59 26.04
CA ASN A 43 8.26 -11.04 25.84
C ASN A 43 8.26 -11.84 27.16
N LYS A 44 8.75 -11.27 28.27
CA LYS A 44 8.66 -11.88 29.61
C LYS A 44 7.24 -11.82 30.18
N LEU A 45 6.34 -11.00 29.62
CA LEU A 45 4.97 -10.86 30.09
C LEU A 45 4.12 -12.07 29.65
N THR A 46 3.32 -12.60 30.56
CA THR A 46 2.45 -13.76 30.28
C THR A 46 1.14 -13.39 29.58
N ASP A 47 0.63 -12.17 29.77
CA ASP A 47 -0.61 -11.71 29.12
C ASP A 47 -0.33 -11.18 27.69
N ARG A 48 -0.86 -11.86 26.68
CA ARG A 48 -0.75 -11.48 25.26
C ARG A 48 -1.31 -10.08 24.97
N ARG A 49 -2.41 -9.70 25.62
CA ARG A 49 -3.07 -8.40 25.42
C ARG A 49 -2.18 -7.27 25.95
N LYS A 50 -1.52 -7.51 27.08
CA LYS A 50 -0.52 -6.60 27.63
C LYS A 50 0.70 -6.50 26.73
N ARG A 51 1.20 -7.62 26.20
CA ARG A 51 2.28 -7.62 25.19
C ARG A 51 1.93 -6.75 24.00
N TYR A 52 0.74 -6.93 23.43
CA TYR A 52 0.25 -6.15 22.30
C TYR A 52 0.20 -4.65 22.61
N ALA A 53 -0.42 -4.25 23.72
CA ALA A 53 -0.51 -2.84 24.11
C ALA A 53 0.88 -2.19 24.33
N TYR A 54 1.81 -2.92 24.94
CA TYR A 54 3.15 -2.39 25.20
C TYR A 54 4.01 -2.32 23.94
N LEU A 55 3.83 -3.24 22.98
CA LEU A 55 4.45 -3.12 21.67
C LEU A 55 3.94 -1.91 20.89
N LEU A 56 2.64 -1.61 20.95
CA LEU A 56 2.10 -0.39 20.34
C LEU A 56 2.69 0.88 20.97
N LEU A 57 2.89 0.88 22.30
CA LEU A 57 3.55 1.97 23.01
C LEU A 57 5.02 2.10 22.57
N SER A 58 5.77 1.00 22.50
CA SER A 58 7.17 0.99 22.06
C SER A 58 7.30 1.48 20.61
N ARG A 59 6.40 1.05 19.71
CA ARG A 59 6.34 1.55 18.33
C ARG A 59 6.18 3.06 18.31
N HIS A 60 5.23 3.59 19.08
CA HIS A 60 4.99 5.03 19.15
C HIS A 60 6.22 5.80 19.62
N ARG A 61 6.85 5.37 20.72
CA ARG A 61 8.05 6.01 21.27
C ARG A 61 9.24 5.94 20.31
N LEU A 62 9.45 4.81 19.64
CA LEU A 62 10.50 4.68 18.63
C LEU A 62 10.27 5.60 17.43
N THR A 63 9.03 5.71 16.94
CA THR A 63 8.68 6.66 15.87
C THR A 63 8.90 8.12 16.30
N GLN A 64 8.57 8.50 17.53
CA GLN A 64 8.86 9.86 18.05
C GLN A 64 10.37 10.13 18.07
N ARG A 65 11.16 9.18 18.58
CA ARG A 65 12.62 9.33 18.64
C ARG A 65 13.25 9.41 17.26
N LEU A 66 12.80 8.60 16.30
CA LEU A 66 13.24 8.68 14.90
C LEU A 66 12.95 10.05 14.29
N ALA A 67 11.76 10.62 14.58
CA ALA A 67 11.38 11.94 14.09
C ALA A 67 12.25 13.08 14.67
N GLU A 68 12.83 12.87 15.86
CA GLU A 68 13.74 13.79 16.54
C GLU A 68 15.20 13.62 16.08
N CYS A 69 15.54 12.53 15.40
CA CYS A 69 16.90 12.27 14.95
C CYS A 69 17.30 13.16 13.75
N PRO A 70 18.54 13.70 13.74
CA PRO A 70 19.04 14.52 12.62
C PRO A 70 19.15 13.74 11.31
N GLY A 71 19.44 12.45 11.40
CA GLY A 71 19.66 11.51 10.31
C GLY A 71 18.91 10.18 10.54
N PRO A 72 18.93 9.26 9.57
CA PRO A 72 18.42 7.90 9.76
C PRO A 72 19.34 7.14 10.73
N CYS A 73 18.78 6.68 11.86
CA CYS A 73 19.55 6.00 12.90
C CYS A 73 19.38 4.48 12.84
N PRO A 74 20.42 3.71 12.41
CA PRO A 74 20.31 2.25 12.22
C PRO A 74 19.77 1.51 13.45
N ASP A 75 20.27 1.87 14.63
CA ASP A 75 19.87 1.26 15.90
C ASP A 75 18.36 1.42 16.19
N LEU A 76 17.82 2.62 15.94
CA LEU A 76 16.40 2.92 16.19
C LEU A 76 15.49 2.32 15.13
N VAL A 77 15.92 2.36 13.87
CA VAL A 77 15.21 1.76 12.74
C VAL A 77 15.08 0.25 12.97
N LEU A 78 16.19 -0.42 13.32
CA LEU A 78 16.17 -1.85 13.59
C LEU A 78 15.33 -2.20 14.82
N GLN A 79 15.40 -1.43 15.92
CA GLN A 79 14.53 -1.62 17.08
C GLN A 79 13.04 -1.51 16.71
N ARG A 80 12.68 -0.59 15.81
CA ARG A 80 11.30 -0.45 15.33
C ARG A 80 10.88 -1.62 14.45
N ALA A 81 11.80 -2.14 13.63
CA ALA A 81 11.60 -3.37 12.87
C ALA A 81 11.27 -4.57 13.78
N GLU A 82 12.00 -4.73 14.88
CA GLU A 82 11.76 -5.80 15.87
C GLU A 82 10.39 -5.66 16.53
N VAL A 83 9.96 -4.43 16.83
CA VAL A 83 8.62 -4.17 17.36
C VAL A 83 7.54 -4.50 16.31
N TYR A 84 7.74 -4.17 15.04
CA TYR A 84 6.82 -4.55 13.97
C TYR A 84 6.74 -6.07 13.77
N GLU A 85 7.86 -6.79 13.87
CA GLU A 85 7.86 -8.26 13.83
C GLU A 85 7.06 -8.82 15.01
N ALA A 86 7.31 -8.30 16.22
CA ALA A 86 6.62 -8.73 17.41
C ALA A 86 5.11 -8.43 17.36
N LEU A 87 4.69 -7.36 16.68
CA LEU A 87 3.28 -7.05 16.41
C LEU A 87 2.65 -7.93 15.31
N GLY A 88 3.45 -8.68 14.55
CA GLY A 88 3.00 -9.49 13.42
C GLY A 88 2.87 -8.72 12.09
N TYR A 89 3.45 -7.53 11.99
CA TYR A 89 3.49 -6.68 10.79
C TYR A 89 4.79 -6.91 10.01
N SER A 90 4.94 -8.11 9.44
CA SER A 90 6.19 -8.55 8.79
C SER A 90 6.57 -7.69 7.59
N GLU A 91 5.60 -7.11 6.88
CA GLU A 91 5.86 -6.15 5.79
C GLU A 91 6.54 -4.88 6.29
N LEU A 92 6.13 -4.33 7.42
CA LEU A 92 6.75 -3.14 8.02
C LEU A 92 8.10 -3.47 8.65
N ALA A 93 8.21 -4.63 9.29
CA ALA A 93 9.47 -5.12 9.85
C ALA A 93 10.54 -5.31 8.77
N LEU A 94 10.15 -5.88 7.62
CA LEU A 94 11.05 -6.05 6.48
C LEU A 94 11.52 -4.70 5.95
N ALA A 95 10.62 -3.73 5.78
CA ALA A 95 10.94 -2.43 5.25
C ALA A 95 11.93 -1.65 6.15
N ASP A 96 11.68 -1.60 7.46
CA ASP A 96 12.62 -0.99 8.41
C ASP A 96 13.97 -1.73 8.42
N ALA A 97 13.95 -3.07 8.47
CA ALA A 97 15.18 -3.86 8.47
C ALA A 97 15.99 -3.70 7.18
N TYR A 98 15.33 -3.53 6.04
CA TYR A 98 15.98 -3.24 4.76
C TYR A 98 16.70 -1.90 4.79
N VAL A 99 16.08 -0.83 5.31
CA VAL A 99 16.77 0.46 5.43
C VAL A 99 17.93 0.37 6.40
N SER A 100 17.76 -0.28 7.55
CA SER A 100 18.88 -0.53 8.48
C SER A 100 20.03 -1.27 7.80
N TYR A 101 19.72 -2.27 6.97
CA TYR A 101 20.71 -2.99 6.17
C TYR A 101 21.43 -2.08 5.18
N THR A 102 20.70 -1.25 4.41
CA THR A 102 21.30 -0.28 3.47
C THR A 102 22.23 0.69 4.17
N LEU A 103 21.84 1.23 5.33
CA LEU A 103 22.69 2.09 6.15
C LEU A 103 23.97 1.39 6.63
N CYS A 104 23.88 0.09 6.94
CA CYS A 104 25.06 -0.71 7.27
C CYS A 104 25.98 -0.90 6.06
N LEU A 105 25.43 -1.02 4.85
CA LEU A 105 26.25 -1.09 3.63
C LEU A 105 26.96 0.23 3.38
N VAL A 106 26.29 1.38 3.53
CA VAL A 106 26.95 2.69 3.42
C VAL A 106 28.13 2.80 4.38
N ALA A 107 27.95 2.37 5.63
CA ALA A 107 29.00 2.38 6.64
C ALA A 107 30.18 1.41 6.37
N LEU A 108 29.94 0.30 5.67
CA LEU A 108 30.95 -0.76 5.45
C LEU A 108 31.63 -0.65 4.08
N ASP A 109 30.87 -0.26 3.06
CA ASP A 109 31.23 -0.32 1.64
C ASP A 109 31.37 1.10 1.03
N GLY A 110 30.90 2.15 1.73
CA GLY A 110 31.05 3.56 1.35
C GLY A 110 29.76 4.23 0.82
N PRO A 111 29.78 5.56 0.61
CA PRO A 111 28.61 6.36 0.24
C PRO A 111 28.05 6.05 -1.16
N GLU A 112 28.85 5.42 -2.03
CA GLU A 112 28.43 5.02 -3.39
C GLU A 112 27.28 4.00 -3.41
N VAL A 113 26.95 3.39 -2.25
CA VAL A 113 25.85 2.43 -2.12
C VAL A 113 24.48 3.10 -2.08
N SER A 114 24.37 4.24 -1.40
CA SER A 114 23.13 4.97 -1.17
C SER A 114 23.48 6.33 -0.57
N ASP A 115 22.72 7.36 -0.93
CA ASP A 115 22.88 8.73 -0.42
C ASP A 115 22.37 8.89 1.03
N LEU A 116 21.92 7.81 1.67
CA LEU A 116 21.51 7.84 3.06
C LEU A 116 22.72 7.85 4.00
N GLU A 117 22.82 8.90 4.81
CA GLU A 117 23.91 9.06 5.78
C GLU A 117 23.54 8.51 7.16
N PRO A 118 24.10 7.38 7.62
CA PRO A 118 23.78 6.84 8.94
C PRO A 118 24.32 7.70 10.09
N VAL A 119 23.48 7.93 11.11
CA VAL A 119 23.88 8.68 12.32
C VAL A 119 23.44 7.99 13.62
N TYR A 120 24.07 8.36 14.73
CA TYR A 120 23.55 8.11 16.07
C TYR A 120 22.40 9.06 16.42
N SER A 121 21.70 8.77 17.53
CA SER A 121 20.56 9.58 17.96
C SER A 121 20.91 11.02 18.35
N ASP A 122 22.18 11.30 18.64
CA ASP A 122 22.71 12.64 18.92
C ASP A 122 23.19 13.38 17.66
N GLY A 123 23.17 12.73 16.49
CA GLY A 123 23.57 13.30 15.20
C GLY A 123 25.00 13.00 14.79
N GLU A 124 25.79 12.35 15.63
CA GLU A 124 27.16 11.97 15.26
C GLU A 124 27.16 10.89 14.17
N PRO A 125 28.14 10.88 13.24
CA PRO A 125 28.24 9.85 12.21
C PRO A 125 28.29 8.44 12.79
N TRP A 126 27.56 7.51 12.16
CA TRP A 126 27.53 6.10 12.54
C TRP A 126 28.23 5.23 11.49
N PRO A 127 29.10 4.29 11.88
CA PRO A 127 29.63 4.07 13.24
C PRO A 127 30.64 5.15 13.63
N ALA A 128 30.86 5.33 14.94
CA ALA A 128 31.84 6.30 15.43
C ALA A 128 33.24 5.94 14.93
N SER A 129 33.94 6.91 14.32
CA SER A 129 35.34 6.74 13.92
C SER A 129 36.23 6.75 15.16
N ASP A 130 36.67 5.58 15.58
CA ASP A 130 37.89 5.39 16.35
C ASP A 130 39.03 5.73 15.40
N GLY A 131 39.60 6.93 15.51
CA GLY A 131 40.68 7.49 14.66
C GLY A 131 42.00 6.68 14.57
N THR A 132 41.94 5.38 14.84
CA THR A 132 42.93 4.32 14.68
C THR A 132 42.59 3.32 13.58
N GLN A 133 41.37 3.33 13.01
CA GLN A 133 41.01 2.40 11.93
C GLN A 133 41.78 2.76 10.65
N SER A 134 42.58 1.80 10.16
CA SER A 134 43.01 1.83 8.77
C SER A 134 41.77 1.69 7.87
N GLU A 135 41.78 2.26 6.67
CA GLU A 135 40.73 2.10 5.63
C GLU A 135 40.37 0.62 5.32
N SER A 136 41.10 -0.36 5.89
CA SER A 136 40.95 -1.80 5.70
C SER A 136 40.24 -2.54 6.85
N GLU A 137 39.88 -1.91 7.98
CA GLU A 137 39.24 -2.61 9.11
C GLU A 137 37.70 -2.42 9.10
N LEU A 138 36.96 -3.53 8.98
CA LEU A 138 35.49 -3.53 9.01
C LEU A 138 34.96 -3.20 10.42
N SER A 139 34.06 -2.22 10.54
CA SER A 139 33.42 -1.87 11.81
C SER A 139 32.63 -3.05 12.40
N PRO A 140 33.00 -3.55 13.61
CA PRO A 140 32.27 -4.64 14.26
C PRO A 140 30.82 -4.27 14.59
N VAL A 141 30.56 -3.00 14.89
CA VAL A 141 29.22 -2.47 15.19
C VAL A 141 28.35 -2.53 13.96
N ALA A 142 28.84 -2.03 12.82
CA ALA A 142 28.11 -2.04 11.56
C ALA A 142 27.91 -3.47 11.05
N LEU A 143 28.92 -4.34 11.18
CA LEU A 143 28.82 -5.75 10.78
C LEU A 143 27.79 -6.52 11.63
N GLY A 144 27.74 -6.28 12.95
CA GLY A 144 26.72 -6.85 13.83
C GLY A 144 25.30 -6.38 13.49
N HIS A 145 25.13 -5.11 13.14
CA HIS A 145 23.85 -4.56 12.70
C HIS A 145 23.43 -5.08 11.31
N LYS A 146 24.37 -5.20 10.37
CA LYS A 146 24.14 -5.84 9.07
C LYS A 146 23.60 -7.26 9.27
N TYR A 147 24.22 -8.03 10.17
CA TYR A 147 23.79 -9.38 10.49
C TYR A 147 22.34 -9.42 11.03
N ARG A 148 22.03 -8.63 12.06
CA ARG A 148 20.68 -8.60 12.67
C ARG A 148 19.62 -8.14 11.66
N SER A 149 19.93 -7.14 10.84
CA SER A 149 19.04 -6.64 9.79
C SER A 149 18.73 -7.76 8.77
N LEU A 150 19.76 -8.45 8.28
CA LEU A 150 19.58 -9.59 7.36
C LEU A 150 18.77 -10.74 7.98
N VAL A 151 18.97 -11.02 9.27
CA VAL A 151 18.20 -12.06 9.99
C VAL A 151 16.71 -11.71 9.98
N LEU A 152 16.36 -10.46 10.31
CA LEU A 152 14.99 -9.99 10.36
C LEU A 152 14.35 -9.87 8.95
N MET A 153 15.11 -9.42 7.96
CA MET A 153 14.70 -9.38 6.54
C MET A 153 14.38 -10.78 6.01
N CYS A 154 15.29 -11.74 6.21
CA CYS A 154 15.10 -13.14 5.83
C CYS A 154 13.84 -13.73 6.46
N ARG A 155 13.71 -13.59 7.78
CA ARG A 155 12.57 -14.10 8.54
C ARG A 155 11.27 -13.51 8.02
N SER A 156 11.21 -12.19 7.85
CA SER A 156 10.02 -11.50 7.35
C SER A 156 9.67 -11.92 5.92
N ALA A 157 10.65 -12.06 5.04
CA ALA A 157 10.43 -12.53 3.67
C ALA A 157 9.88 -13.97 3.63
N ILE A 158 10.35 -14.86 4.51
CA ILE A 158 9.79 -16.22 4.66
C ILE A 158 8.33 -16.16 5.10
N ILE A 159 8.01 -15.36 6.11
CA ILE A 159 6.65 -15.20 6.64
C ILE A 159 5.71 -14.64 5.55
N LEU A 160 6.19 -13.66 4.78
CA LEU A 160 5.45 -13.10 3.65
C LEU A 160 5.39 -14.05 2.46
N GLY A 161 6.20 -15.11 2.40
CA GLY A 161 6.24 -16.01 1.25
C GLY A 161 6.98 -15.45 0.04
N ALA A 162 7.82 -14.42 0.21
CA ALA A 162 8.73 -13.93 -0.82
C ALA A 162 9.98 -14.83 -0.91
N GLN A 163 9.78 -16.06 -1.34
CA GLN A 163 10.76 -17.15 -1.24
C GLN A 163 12.06 -16.87 -2.02
N THR A 164 11.96 -16.31 -3.22
CA THR A 164 13.15 -15.98 -4.02
C THR A 164 14.05 -14.99 -3.28
N GLN A 165 13.48 -13.95 -2.70
CA GLN A 165 14.23 -12.95 -1.95
C GLN A 165 14.83 -13.54 -0.67
N ALA A 166 14.04 -14.31 0.07
CA ALA A 166 14.52 -14.99 1.28
C ALA A 166 15.72 -15.90 0.99
N LYS A 167 15.72 -16.61 -0.14
CA LYS A 167 16.83 -17.49 -0.53
C LYS A 167 18.13 -16.71 -0.77
N LEU A 168 18.04 -15.59 -1.49
CA LEU A 168 19.21 -14.71 -1.75
C LEU A 168 19.82 -14.21 -0.44
N TRP A 169 18.98 -13.75 0.49
CA TRP A 169 19.48 -13.22 1.75
C TRP A 169 19.97 -14.29 2.73
N ILE A 170 19.43 -15.52 2.71
CA ILE A 170 19.93 -16.61 3.57
C ILE A 170 21.42 -16.90 3.29
N ASP A 171 21.81 -16.91 2.01
CA ASP A 171 23.21 -17.13 1.63
C ASP A 171 24.09 -15.99 2.16
N GLU A 172 23.60 -14.76 2.12
CA GLU A 172 24.29 -13.60 2.69
C GLU A 172 24.37 -13.64 4.22
N VAL A 173 23.29 -14.00 4.92
CA VAL A 173 23.27 -14.20 6.39
C VAL A 173 24.37 -15.18 6.80
N LEU A 174 24.49 -16.31 6.10
CA LEU A 174 25.51 -17.31 6.36
C LEU A 174 26.92 -16.76 6.10
N ALA A 175 27.11 -16.00 5.03
CA ALA A 175 28.39 -15.38 4.70
C ALA A 175 28.84 -14.37 5.79
N VAL A 176 27.92 -13.49 6.22
CA VAL A 176 28.18 -12.49 7.27
C VAL A 176 28.46 -13.17 8.61
N LYS A 177 27.69 -14.19 9.00
CA LYS A 177 27.93 -14.94 10.26
C LYS A 177 29.31 -15.58 10.28
N ARG A 178 29.72 -16.21 9.17
CA ARG A 178 31.06 -16.80 9.02
C ARG A 178 32.14 -15.73 9.10
N LEU A 179 31.92 -14.56 8.51
CA LEU A 179 32.85 -13.44 8.58
C LEU A 179 33.03 -12.95 10.02
N ILE A 180 31.95 -12.70 10.75
CA ILE A 180 31.98 -12.29 12.17
C ILE A 180 32.78 -13.30 13.00
N ARG A 181 32.51 -14.60 12.83
CA ARG A 181 33.26 -15.66 13.52
C ARG A 181 34.74 -15.64 13.24
N ARG A 182 35.13 -15.50 11.96
CA ARG A 182 36.55 -15.41 11.58
C ARG A 182 37.24 -14.21 12.24
N LEU A 183 36.57 -13.05 12.27
CA LEU A 183 37.09 -11.85 12.94
C LEU A 183 37.22 -12.05 14.45
N ASN A 184 36.34 -12.85 15.06
CA ASN A 184 36.42 -13.24 16.47
C ASN A 184 37.44 -14.37 16.75
N GLY A 185 38.15 -14.87 15.73
CA GLY A 185 39.12 -15.96 15.89
C GLY A 185 38.50 -17.35 16.09
N GLU A 186 37.23 -17.54 15.75
CA GLU A 186 36.56 -18.85 15.81
C GLU A 186 36.93 -19.74 14.61
N GLU A 187 37.12 -21.04 14.87
CA GLU A 187 37.37 -22.05 13.83
C GLU A 187 36.17 -22.25 12.90
N PRO A 188 36.39 -22.54 11.60
CA PRO A 188 35.31 -22.86 10.67
C PRO A 188 34.48 -24.07 11.13
N ARG A 189 33.16 -23.94 11.08
CA ARG A 189 32.22 -25.02 11.44
C ARG A 189 31.70 -25.74 10.19
N GLU A 190 31.14 -26.93 10.38
CA GLU A 190 30.43 -27.64 9.31
C GLU A 190 29.23 -26.82 8.80
N PRO A 191 28.97 -26.76 7.48
CA PRO A 191 27.90 -25.94 6.91
C PRO A 191 26.50 -26.19 7.52
N LEU A 192 26.21 -27.43 7.94
CA LEU A 192 24.95 -27.77 8.59
C LEU A 192 24.79 -27.09 9.96
N ARG A 193 25.87 -26.90 10.71
CA ARG A 193 25.83 -26.22 12.02
C ARG A 193 25.63 -24.73 11.89
N ASP A 194 26.22 -24.09 10.87
CA ASP A 194 25.96 -22.67 10.56
C ASP A 194 24.48 -22.44 10.27
N ILE A 195 23.92 -23.36 9.49
CA ILE A 195 22.52 -23.39 9.13
C ILE A 195 21.62 -23.52 10.37
N GLU A 196 21.92 -24.44 11.28
CA GLU A 196 21.12 -24.68 12.48
C GLU A 196 21.15 -23.48 13.43
N GLU A 197 22.31 -22.86 13.59
CA GLU A 197 22.46 -21.66 14.38
C GLU A 197 21.70 -20.48 13.77
N VAL A 198 21.84 -20.19 12.46
CA VAL A 198 21.07 -19.12 11.80
C VAL A 198 19.56 -19.35 11.94
N VAL A 199 19.11 -20.61 11.90
CA VAL A 199 17.70 -20.95 12.16
C VAL A 199 17.32 -20.73 13.62
N GLY A 200 18.24 -20.97 14.56
CA GLY A 200 18.13 -20.56 15.95
C GLY A 200 17.96 -19.06 16.09
N ASP A 201 18.82 -18.26 15.44
CA ASP A 201 18.77 -16.79 15.46
C ASP A 201 17.45 -16.26 14.89
N PHE A 202 16.90 -16.88 13.84
CA PHE A 202 15.54 -16.56 13.38
C PHE A 202 14.47 -16.83 14.44
N SER A 203 14.68 -17.83 15.30
CA SER A 203 13.71 -18.28 16.30
C SER A 203 13.78 -17.48 17.61
N GLU A 204 14.75 -16.56 17.74
CA GLU A 204 14.81 -15.61 18.85
C GLU A 204 13.69 -14.55 18.76
N TYR A 205 13.19 -14.30 17.55
CA TYR A 205 12.08 -13.39 17.29
C TYR A 205 10.73 -14.10 17.46
N SER A 206 9.75 -13.38 17.98
CA SER A 206 8.43 -13.94 18.31
C SER A 206 7.36 -12.88 18.14
N THR A 207 6.21 -13.29 17.61
CA THR A 207 5.05 -12.40 17.48
C THR A 207 4.11 -12.50 18.69
N VAL A 208 3.19 -11.56 18.82
CA VAL A 208 2.06 -11.66 19.75
C VAL A 208 1.10 -12.80 19.39
N TYR A 209 1.07 -13.22 18.12
CA TYR A 209 0.22 -14.32 17.65
C TYR A 209 0.86 -15.69 17.94
N GLU A 210 0.04 -16.74 18.01
CA GLU A 210 0.50 -18.10 18.28
C GLU A 210 1.61 -18.52 17.31
N ASP A 211 2.70 -19.00 17.92
CA ASP A 211 3.98 -19.25 17.29
C ASP A 211 3.92 -20.35 16.24
N GLU A 212 4.57 -20.05 15.12
CA GLU A 212 4.85 -20.94 14.03
C GLU A 212 5.89 -21.98 14.48
N SER A 213 5.45 -23.04 15.15
CA SER A 213 6.16 -24.35 15.13
C SER A 213 6.43 -24.86 13.69
N LYS A 214 5.95 -24.12 12.69
CA LYS A 214 6.19 -24.25 11.26
C LYS A 214 7.37 -23.42 10.74
N PHE A 215 7.97 -22.45 11.44
CA PHE A 215 9.03 -21.63 10.85
C PHE A 215 10.25 -22.47 10.44
N HIS A 216 10.69 -23.37 11.34
CA HIS A 216 11.70 -24.39 11.03
C HIS A 216 11.30 -25.25 9.81
N LYS A 217 10.00 -25.55 9.66
CA LYS A 217 9.46 -26.27 8.51
C LYS A 217 9.48 -25.41 7.24
N CYS A 218 9.17 -24.11 7.32
CA CYS A 218 9.22 -23.15 6.22
C CYS A 218 10.64 -23.00 5.68
N VAL A 219 11.64 -22.85 6.56
CA VAL A 219 13.06 -22.81 6.14
C VAL A 219 13.47 -24.12 5.45
N LYS A 220 13.06 -25.27 6.00
CA LYS A 220 13.35 -26.59 5.39
C LYS A 220 12.67 -26.75 4.03
N ILE A 221 11.43 -26.27 3.86
CA ILE A 221 10.70 -26.29 2.59
C ILE A 221 11.39 -25.38 1.58
N LEU A 222 11.69 -24.13 1.96
CA LEU A 222 12.32 -23.15 1.08
C LEU A 222 13.62 -23.67 0.45
N ARG A 223 14.41 -24.43 1.19
CA ARG A 223 15.67 -25.02 0.69
C ARG A 223 15.48 -26.20 -0.27
N ARG A 224 14.34 -26.89 -0.18
CA ARG A 224 14.00 -28.03 -1.05
C ARG A 224 13.21 -27.61 -2.28
N ASP A 225 12.71 -26.38 -2.30
CA ASP A 225 11.87 -25.89 -3.38
C ASP A 225 12.73 -25.49 -4.59
N ASP A 226 12.52 -26.18 -5.70
CA ASP A 226 13.21 -25.93 -6.96
C ASP A 226 12.60 -24.73 -7.70
N LYS A 227 11.41 -24.24 -7.30
CA LYS A 227 10.70 -23.13 -7.96
C LYS A 227 10.19 -22.12 -6.92
N PRO A 228 11.07 -21.35 -6.26
CA PRO A 228 10.66 -20.38 -5.28
C PRO A 228 9.74 -19.32 -5.90
N THR A 229 8.74 -18.92 -5.12
CA THR A 229 7.82 -17.83 -5.48
C THR A 229 8.52 -16.48 -5.39
N LEU A 230 8.37 -15.69 -6.45
CA LEU A 230 8.86 -14.30 -6.49
C LEU A 230 8.01 -13.37 -5.61
N PHE A 231 6.71 -13.59 -5.61
CA PHE A 231 5.74 -12.76 -4.90
C PHE A 231 5.23 -13.47 -3.65
N GLY A 232 5.24 -12.72 -2.55
CA GLY A 232 4.62 -13.10 -1.30
C GLY A 232 3.22 -12.52 -1.16
N TRP A 233 2.72 -12.55 0.08
CA TRP A 233 1.43 -12.07 0.52
C TRP A 233 1.59 -11.38 1.87
N CYS A 234 1.02 -10.20 2.00
CA CYS A 234 0.93 -9.46 3.25
C CYS A 234 -0.53 -9.29 3.68
N GLN A 235 -0.71 -8.82 4.91
CA GLN A 235 -2.04 -8.57 5.46
C GLN A 235 -2.64 -7.31 4.86
N ARG A 236 -3.98 -7.30 4.75
CA ARG A 236 -4.76 -6.14 4.34
C ARG A 236 -5.54 -5.66 5.56
N LEU A 237 -4.98 -4.71 6.31
CA LEU A 237 -5.50 -4.28 7.62
C LEU A 237 -5.50 -2.76 7.78
N ILE A 238 -6.37 -2.27 8.64
CA ILE A 238 -6.26 -0.93 9.21
C ILE A 238 -5.28 -0.99 10.38
N TYR A 239 -4.15 -0.29 10.28
CA TYR A 239 -3.17 -0.20 11.36
C TYR A 239 -3.76 0.60 12.54
N PRO A 240 -3.47 0.23 13.81
CA PRO A 240 -4.04 0.91 14.98
C PRO A 240 -3.77 2.41 15.06
N TRP A 241 -2.65 2.86 14.46
CA TRP A 241 -2.23 4.27 14.43
C TRP A 241 -2.58 4.96 13.10
N ASN A 242 -3.41 4.35 12.26
CA ASN A 242 -3.90 4.97 11.04
C ASN A 242 -5.12 5.85 11.36
N ASP A 243 -4.86 7.14 11.63
CA ASP A 243 -5.91 8.13 11.89
C ASP A 243 -6.55 8.70 10.61
N TYR A 244 -6.20 8.17 9.43
CA TYR A 244 -6.67 8.67 8.13
C TYR A 244 -7.69 7.77 7.44
N GLU A 245 -7.98 6.56 7.96
CA GLU A 245 -9.00 5.71 7.35
C GLU A 245 -10.41 6.24 7.69
N PRO A 246 -11.20 6.71 6.71
CA PRO A 246 -12.50 7.30 7.00
C PRO A 246 -13.58 6.22 7.17
N ASP A 247 -14.61 6.53 7.96
CA ASP A 247 -15.89 5.83 7.82
C ASP A 247 -16.56 6.32 6.53
N ARG A 248 -16.42 5.53 5.46
CA ARG A 248 -16.98 5.82 4.12
C ARG A 248 -18.51 5.92 4.11
N MET A 249 -19.19 5.33 5.09
CA MET A 249 -20.66 5.31 5.18
C MET A 249 -21.21 6.38 6.14
N SER A 250 -20.34 7.12 6.82
CA SER A 250 -20.75 8.25 7.65
C SER A 250 -21.44 9.33 6.80
N LYS A 251 -22.30 10.13 7.44
CA LYS A 251 -23.03 11.21 6.77
C LYS A 251 -22.08 12.27 6.22
N GLU A 252 -21.00 12.53 6.94
CA GLU A 252 -19.95 13.48 6.60
C GLU A 252 -19.20 13.02 5.34
N SER A 253 -18.75 11.76 5.30
CA SER A 253 -18.11 11.17 4.11
C SER A 253 -19.04 11.14 2.91
N LEU A 254 -20.29 10.69 3.08
CA LEU A 254 -21.27 10.67 1.99
C LEU A 254 -21.54 12.07 1.43
N LYS A 255 -21.57 13.09 2.29
CA LYS A 255 -21.71 14.47 1.85
C LYS A 255 -20.51 14.91 1.00
N GLU A 256 -19.29 14.69 1.49
CA GLU A 256 -18.06 15.08 0.76
C GLU A 256 -17.97 14.36 -0.61
N ILE A 257 -18.27 13.06 -0.64
CA ILE A 257 -18.28 12.28 -1.88
C ILE A 257 -19.36 12.79 -2.84
N ASN A 258 -20.58 13.07 -2.37
CA ASN A 258 -21.67 13.59 -3.21
C ASN A 258 -21.40 15.01 -3.71
N ASP A 259 -20.82 15.89 -2.88
CA ASP A 259 -20.40 17.22 -3.29
C ASP A 259 -19.41 17.12 -4.46
N LYS A 260 -18.46 16.18 -4.38
CA LYS A 260 -17.48 15.96 -5.46
C LYS A 260 -18.09 15.29 -6.69
N LEU A 261 -19.01 14.34 -6.50
CA LEU A 261 -19.75 13.70 -7.59
C LEU A 261 -20.56 14.72 -8.39
N HIS A 262 -21.15 15.71 -7.73
CA HIS A 262 -21.98 16.72 -8.37
C HIS A 262 -21.23 17.53 -9.45
N GLU A 263 -19.92 17.70 -9.31
CA GLU A 263 -19.08 18.39 -10.31
C GLU A 263 -19.00 17.64 -11.65
N VAL A 264 -19.12 16.31 -11.64
CA VAL A 264 -18.88 15.43 -12.81
C VAL A 264 -20.10 14.60 -13.24
N ALA A 265 -21.12 14.50 -12.38
CA ALA A 265 -22.33 13.71 -12.56
C ALA A 265 -23.50 14.29 -11.72
N PRO A 266 -24.02 15.49 -12.07
CA PRO A 266 -25.00 16.20 -11.24
C PRO A 266 -26.35 15.48 -11.07
N ASP A 267 -26.66 14.57 -11.98
CA ASP A 267 -27.90 13.77 -12.03
C ASP A 267 -27.79 12.45 -11.24
N LEU A 268 -26.63 12.19 -10.63
CA LEU A 268 -26.36 11.01 -9.82
C LEU A 268 -26.13 11.40 -8.35
N GLU A 269 -26.35 10.43 -7.47
CA GLU A 269 -25.98 10.50 -6.06
C GLU A 269 -25.34 9.20 -5.58
N VAL A 270 -24.52 9.29 -4.54
CA VAL A 270 -23.96 8.14 -3.85
C VAL A 270 -24.83 7.82 -2.65
N GLU A 271 -25.29 6.57 -2.58
CA GLU A 271 -26.01 6.04 -1.43
C GLU A 271 -25.38 4.73 -0.94
N ILE A 272 -25.86 4.24 0.21
CA ILE A 272 -25.49 2.93 0.74
C ILE A 272 -26.33 1.87 0.02
N SER A 273 -25.70 1.06 -0.82
CA SER A 273 -26.31 -0.11 -1.45
C SER A 273 -26.17 -1.34 -0.55
N THR A 274 -27.17 -2.22 -0.59
CA THR A 274 -27.18 -3.50 0.14
C THR A 274 -27.08 -4.64 -0.87
N LEU A 275 -25.91 -5.27 -0.94
CA LEU A 275 -25.58 -6.30 -1.92
C LEU A 275 -25.58 -7.69 -1.29
N PRO A 276 -25.84 -8.77 -2.05
CA PRO A 276 -25.76 -10.11 -1.51
C PRO A 276 -24.32 -10.51 -1.16
N THR A 277 -24.12 -11.21 -0.06
CA THR A 277 -22.83 -11.83 0.29
C THR A 277 -22.45 -12.86 -0.77
N LEU A 278 -21.21 -12.78 -1.25
CA LEU A 278 -20.71 -13.59 -2.39
C LEU A 278 -19.92 -14.83 -1.97
N THR A 279 -19.56 -14.97 -0.68
CA THR A 279 -18.95 -16.17 -0.13
C THR A 279 -20.02 -17.21 0.19
N PRO A 280 -19.86 -18.49 -0.21
CA PRO A 280 -20.75 -19.54 0.24
C PRO A 280 -20.63 -19.69 1.76
N SER A 281 -21.77 -19.81 2.46
CA SER A 281 -21.77 -20.37 3.82
C SER A 281 -21.28 -21.80 3.72
N ALA A 282 -19.98 -22.01 3.94
CA ALA A 282 -19.39 -23.33 3.94
C ALA A 282 -19.75 -24.02 5.26
N ASP A 283 -20.68 -24.96 5.21
CA ASP A 283 -20.79 -26.00 6.23
C ASP A 283 -19.41 -26.67 6.38
N GLY A 284 -18.78 -26.51 7.56
CA GLY A 284 -17.68 -27.36 8.02
C GLY A 284 -16.24 -26.90 7.79
N SER A 285 -15.95 -25.67 7.35
CA SER A 285 -14.57 -25.14 7.42
C SER A 285 -14.53 -23.67 7.82
N THR A 286 -13.72 -23.38 8.85
CA THR A 286 -13.43 -22.08 9.49
C THR A 286 -14.12 -20.86 8.86
N GLN A 287 -15.16 -20.37 9.54
CA GLN A 287 -15.81 -19.09 9.27
C GLN A 287 -14.76 -17.99 9.05
N ARG A 288 -14.80 -17.33 7.89
CA ARG A 288 -14.22 -15.99 7.72
C ARG A 288 -15.19 -15.01 8.40
N ILE A 289 -14.98 -14.79 9.69
CA ILE A 289 -15.69 -13.76 10.45
C ILE A 289 -14.97 -12.44 10.17
N SER A 290 -15.63 -11.52 9.48
CA SER A 290 -15.27 -10.10 9.49
C SER A 290 -15.62 -9.55 10.88
N VAL A 291 -14.60 -9.22 11.68
CA VAL A 291 -14.76 -8.77 13.07
C VAL A 291 -15.03 -7.28 13.10
N GLY A 292 -16.27 -6.82 12.95
CA GLY A 292 -16.54 -5.36 13.00
C GLY A 292 -18.00 -4.91 12.93
N GLU A 293 -18.97 -5.82 12.78
CA GLU A 293 -20.36 -5.43 12.97
C GLU A 293 -20.63 -5.21 14.47
N VAL A 294 -20.85 -3.94 14.82
CA VAL A 294 -21.52 -3.57 16.07
C VAL A 294 -22.74 -4.46 16.24
N LYS A 295 -22.81 -5.18 17.36
CA LYS A 295 -23.93 -6.07 17.75
C LYS A 295 -25.26 -5.32 17.69
N THR A 296 -25.87 -5.29 16.52
CA THR A 296 -27.31 -5.39 16.41
C THR A 296 -27.58 -6.89 16.36
N ILE A 297 -28.45 -7.39 17.24
CA ILE A 297 -28.86 -8.79 17.23
C ILE A 297 -29.60 -9.02 15.91
N VAL A 298 -28.85 -9.37 14.85
CA VAL A 298 -29.40 -9.86 13.61
C VAL A 298 -29.27 -11.37 13.67
N SER A 299 -30.41 -12.03 13.68
CA SER A 299 -30.55 -13.47 13.45
C SER A 299 -29.63 -13.94 12.32
N SER A 300 -29.24 -15.20 12.35
CA SER A 300 -28.46 -15.95 11.34
C SER A 300 -29.08 -15.99 9.91
N ALA A 301 -29.48 -14.83 9.37
CA ALA A 301 -30.31 -14.65 8.18
C ALA A 301 -29.88 -13.47 7.27
N ALA A 302 -28.89 -12.65 7.64
CA ALA A 302 -28.45 -11.56 6.77
C ALA A 302 -27.43 -12.06 5.74
N ASN A 303 -27.92 -12.50 4.58
CA ASN A 303 -27.12 -12.87 3.39
C ASN A 303 -26.66 -11.64 2.57
N CYS A 304 -26.50 -10.47 3.20
CA CYS A 304 -26.20 -9.20 2.52
C CYS A 304 -25.07 -8.43 3.21
N SER A 305 -24.33 -7.64 2.45
CA SER A 305 -23.30 -6.70 2.88
C SER A 305 -23.60 -5.30 2.35
N SER A 306 -23.37 -4.27 3.17
CA SER A 306 -23.50 -2.87 2.74
C SER A 306 -22.23 -2.40 2.03
N GLN A 307 -22.39 -1.62 0.96
CA GLN A 307 -21.31 -0.80 0.38
C GLN A 307 -21.88 0.48 -0.23
N LEU A 308 -21.04 1.29 -0.89
CA LEU A 308 -21.53 2.45 -1.64
C LEU A 308 -22.01 2.03 -3.03
N GLY A 309 -23.00 2.74 -3.56
CA GLY A 309 -23.50 2.59 -4.93
C GLY A 309 -23.86 3.94 -5.52
N LEU A 310 -23.86 4.03 -6.85
CA LEU A 310 -24.36 5.21 -7.57
C LEU A 310 -25.83 5.04 -7.90
N PHE A 311 -26.64 6.08 -7.68
CA PHE A 311 -28.08 6.08 -7.89
C PHE A 311 -28.50 7.25 -8.78
N ALA A 312 -29.52 7.05 -9.59
CA ALA A 312 -30.08 8.09 -10.44
C ALA A 312 -31.00 9.02 -9.63
N LYS A 313 -30.75 10.33 -9.65
CA LYS A 313 -31.63 11.32 -8.98
C LYS A 313 -32.90 11.61 -9.78
N MET A 314 -32.88 11.31 -11.07
CA MET A 314 -33.95 11.57 -12.02
C MET A 314 -33.99 10.50 -13.12
N GLN A 315 -34.97 10.57 -14.02
CA GLN A 315 -35.02 9.71 -15.20
C GLN A 315 -33.82 9.99 -16.13
N LEU A 316 -33.09 8.95 -16.52
CA LEU A 316 -31.93 9.03 -17.41
C LEU A 316 -32.24 8.30 -18.72
N ALA A 317 -32.23 9.03 -19.84
CA ALA A 317 -32.60 8.48 -21.14
C ALA A 317 -31.50 7.56 -21.72
N PRO A 318 -31.86 6.57 -22.56
CA PRO A 318 -30.89 5.68 -23.22
C PRO A 318 -29.85 6.46 -24.04
N GLY A 319 -28.59 6.05 -23.94
CA GLY A 319 -27.47 6.69 -24.65
C GLY A 319 -26.96 8.00 -24.03
N THR A 320 -27.55 8.47 -22.93
CA THR A 320 -27.08 9.68 -22.23
C THR A 320 -25.80 9.38 -21.45
N THR A 321 -24.78 10.21 -21.60
CA THR A 321 -23.59 10.16 -20.73
C THR A 321 -23.91 10.86 -19.41
N ILE A 322 -23.82 10.11 -18.31
CA ILE A 322 -24.30 10.49 -16.97
C ILE A 322 -23.16 10.75 -15.97
N LEU A 323 -21.93 10.42 -16.34
CA LEU A 323 -20.72 10.72 -15.56
C LEU A 323 -19.57 10.98 -16.53
N LYS A 324 -18.73 11.98 -16.22
CA LYS A 324 -17.46 12.26 -16.92
C LYS A 324 -16.37 12.62 -15.92
N GLU A 325 -15.55 11.66 -15.55
CA GLU A 325 -14.50 11.83 -14.56
C GLU A 325 -13.11 11.83 -15.20
N ARG A 326 -12.36 12.89 -14.95
CA ARG A 326 -10.93 12.98 -15.27
C ARG A 326 -10.14 12.61 -14.02
N SER A 327 -9.25 11.64 -14.13
CA SER A 327 -8.28 11.34 -13.07
C SER A 327 -6.88 11.73 -13.49
N VAL A 328 -6.16 12.40 -12.59
CA VAL A 328 -4.71 12.63 -12.65
C VAL A 328 -3.92 11.58 -11.87
N LEU A 329 -4.61 10.72 -11.09
CA LEU A 329 -4.00 9.57 -10.46
C LEU A 329 -3.89 8.43 -11.49
N THR A 330 -3.00 8.67 -12.45
CA THR A 330 -2.76 7.82 -13.62
C THR A 330 -1.27 7.48 -13.70
N ALA A 331 -1.01 6.19 -13.91
CA ALA A 331 0.30 5.58 -14.07
C ALA A 331 0.45 5.07 -15.51
N ILE A 332 1.62 5.31 -16.11
CA ILE A 332 1.93 4.98 -17.51
C ILE A 332 3.33 4.35 -17.55
N ARG A 333 3.50 3.18 -18.18
CA ARG A 333 4.83 2.54 -18.27
C ARG A 333 5.72 3.00 -19.43
N PRO A 334 5.26 3.08 -20.70
CA PRO A 334 6.18 3.35 -21.79
C PRO A 334 6.69 4.79 -21.76
N HIS A 335 7.94 4.96 -22.21
CA HIS A 335 8.53 6.27 -22.49
C HIS A 335 8.08 6.72 -23.88
N GLY A 336 7.28 7.79 -23.96
CA GLY A 336 6.96 8.40 -25.26
C GLY A 336 5.73 9.29 -25.27
N GLU A 337 5.53 9.97 -26.40
CA GLU A 337 4.42 10.91 -26.61
C GLU A 337 3.08 10.27 -26.98
N ALA A 338 2.96 8.94 -26.86
CA ALA A 338 1.76 8.22 -27.28
C ALA A 338 0.55 8.45 -26.37
N LEU A 339 0.79 8.79 -25.10
CA LEU A 339 -0.27 8.94 -24.09
C LEU A 339 -0.13 10.27 -23.36
N CYS A 340 -1.28 10.89 -23.06
CA CYS A 340 -1.35 12.05 -22.17
C CYS A 340 -0.88 11.67 -20.76
N ASP A 341 0.08 12.40 -20.18
CA ASP A 341 0.62 12.06 -18.86
C ASP A 341 -0.42 12.14 -17.73
N ALA A 342 -1.44 13.00 -17.89
CA ALA A 342 -2.48 13.20 -16.89
C ALA A 342 -3.56 12.10 -16.92
N CYS A 343 -4.15 11.82 -18.09
CA CYS A 343 -5.32 10.94 -18.19
C CYS A 343 -5.12 9.70 -19.06
N ALA A 344 -3.91 9.50 -19.59
CA ALA A 344 -3.57 8.42 -20.53
C ALA A 344 -4.51 8.33 -21.75
N ALA A 345 -5.06 9.46 -22.20
CA ALA A 345 -5.70 9.55 -23.50
C ALA A 345 -4.66 9.31 -24.60
N ASP A 346 -5.06 8.54 -25.61
CA ASP A 346 -4.26 8.32 -26.82
C ASP A 346 -4.03 9.64 -27.55
N MET A 347 -2.76 10.03 -27.67
CA MET A 347 -2.35 11.28 -28.31
C MET A 347 -2.42 11.20 -29.83
N GLU A 348 -2.35 10.00 -30.44
CA GLU A 348 -2.43 9.84 -31.90
C GLU A 348 -3.78 10.33 -32.45
N GLY A 349 -4.85 10.16 -31.67
CA GLY A 349 -6.19 10.63 -32.00
C GLY A 349 -6.43 12.12 -31.79
N ILE A 350 -5.41 12.90 -31.42
CA ILE A 350 -5.53 14.31 -31.04
C ILE A 350 -4.68 15.17 -31.97
N ASP A 351 -5.29 16.21 -32.53
CA ASP A 351 -4.63 17.15 -33.44
C ASP A 351 -3.48 17.89 -32.72
N ARG A 352 -2.36 18.09 -33.43
CA ARG A 352 -1.14 18.66 -32.85
C ARG A 352 -1.34 20.04 -32.22
N GLU A 353 -2.28 20.83 -32.73
CA GLU A 353 -2.62 22.16 -32.22
C GLU A 353 -3.40 22.14 -30.90
N ASP A 354 -4.07 21.04 -30.59
CA ASP A 354 -4.81 20.83 -29.33
C ASP A 354 -3.95 20.19 -28.24
N ARG A 355 -2.81 19.59 -28.62
CA ARG A 355 -1.82 19.06 -27.68
C ARG A 355 -1.18 20.20 -26.90
N ARG A 356 -0.85 19.92 -25.65
CA ARG A 356 -0.13 20.82 -24.74
C ARG A 356 1.09 20.11 -24.21
N TYR A 357 2.10 20.87 -23.81
CA TYR A 357 3.36 20.35 -23.34
C TYR A 357 3.80 21.14 -22.11
N CYS A 358 4.40 20.46 -21.14
CA CYS A 358 5.05 21.14 -20.02
C CYS A 358 6.14 22.08 -20.54
N THR A 359 6.14 23.33 -20.10
CA THR A 359 7.12 24.34 -20.51
C THR A 359 8.53 24.06 -19.98
N GLY A 360 8.66 23.30 -18.89
CA GLY A 360 9.95 22.89 -18.32
C GLY A 360 10.55 21.65 -18.99
N CYS A 361 9.79 20.54 -19.10
CA CYS A 361 10.33 19.23 -19.52
C CYS A 361 9.64 18.60 -20.74
N ASN A 362 8.74 19.33 -21.40
CA ASN A 362 8.05 18.91 -22.62
C ASN A 362 7.20 17.61 -22.48
N ILE A 363 6.78 17.24 -21.27
CA ILE A 363 5.82 16.14 -21.08
C ILE A 363 4.47 16.49 -21.75
N PRO A 364 3.85 15.54 -22.49
CA PRO A 364 2.66 15.82 -23.29
C PRO A 364 1.33 15.68 -22.54
N PHE A 365 0.39 16.54 -22.89
CA PHE A 365 -0.98 16.57 -22.41
C PHE A 365 -1.98 16.69 -23.55
N CYS A 366 -3.11 15.99 -23.45
CA CYS A 366 -4.14 15.96 -24.49
C CYS A 366 -4.96 17.25 -24.63
N SER A 367 -4.91 18.14 -23.65
CA SER A 367 -5.73 19.35 -23.58
C SER A 367 -5.19 20.33 -22.55
N GLU A 368 -5.66 21.58 -22.62
CA GLU A 368 -5.38 22.61 -21.60
C GLU A 368 -5.82 22.18 -20.20
N ASP A 369 -6.99 21.54 -20.08
CA ASP A 369 -7.48 21.03 -18.80
C ASP A 369 -6.52 20.01 -18.17
N CYS A 370 -5.89 19.16 -18.98
CA CYS A 370 -4.95 18.16 -18.49
C CYS A 370 -3.61 18.79 -18.08
N LEU A 371 -3.12 19.77 -18.83
CA LEU A 371 -1.93 20.55 -18.44
C LEU A 371 -2.19 21.32 -17.13
N ALA A 372 -3.33 21.99 -17.02
CA ALA A 372 -3.72 22.75 -15.84
C ALA A 372 -3.87 21.83 -14.62
N ALA A 373 -4.59 20.71 -14.77
CA ALA A 373 -4.75 19.73 -13.69
C ALA A 373 -3.41 19.13 -13.26
N ALA A 374 -2.50 18.85 -14.19
CA ALA A 374 -1.16 18.38 -13.85
C ALA A 374 -0.35 19.42 -13.08
N THR A 375 -0.33 20.67 -13.56
CA THR A 375 0.37 21.80 -12.95
C THR A 375 -0.10 22.08 -11.52
N GLU A 376 -1.41 22.02 -11.30
CA GLU A 376 -2.01 22.25 -9.99
C GLU A 376 -1.78 21.08 -9.04
N ARG A 377 -1.82 19.84 -9.55
CA ARG A 377 -1.97 18.67 -8.67
C ARG A 377 -0.73 17.83 -8.49
N TYR A 378 0.20 17.71 -9.44
CA TYR A 378 1.34 16.79 -9.30
C TYR A 378 2.65 17.17 -10.03
N HIS A 379 2.61 18.09 -11.00
CA HIS A 379 3.76 18.40 -11.86
C HIS A 379 3.83 19.90 -12.16
N ARG A 380 4.35 20.68 -11.20
CA ARG A 380 4.67 22.09 -11.43
C ARG A 380 5.87 22.20 -12.39
N PRO A 381 5.84 23.06 -13.42
CA PRO A 381 6.94 23.22 -14.35
C PRO A 381 8.19 23.86 -13.70
N ASN A 382 9.36 23.38 -14.09
CA ASN A 382 10.67 23.99 -13.82
C ASN A 382 11.06 24.90 -15.01
N ASP A 383 10.43 26.07 -15.11
CA ASP A 383 10.59 26.98 -16.25
C ASP A 383 11.98 27.63 -16.34
N GLU A 384 12.67 27.73 -15.20
CA GLU A 384 14.01 28.34 -15.13
C GLU A 384 15.13 27.32 -15.41
N ASP A 385 14.77 26.05 -15.63
CA ASP A 385 15.72 24.94 -15.83
C ASP A 385 16.78 24.85 -14.72
N TYR A 386 16.40 25.23 -13.49
CA TYR A 386 17.29 25.20 -12.33
C TYR A 386 17.55 23.76 -11.89
N GLN A 387 18.73 23.49 -11.34
CA GLN A 387 19.10 22.20 -10.73
C GLN A 387 19.90 22.43 -9.44
N THR A 388 19.82 21.48 -8.50
CA THR A 388 20.71 21.41 -7.34
C THR A 388 22.14 21.05 -7.77
N ASP A 389 23.11 21.16 -6.86
CA ASP A 389 24.51 20.80 -7.13
C ASP A 389 24.67 19.32 -7.55
N GLU A 390 23.73 18.48 -7.16
CA GLU A 390 23.66 17.05 -7.48
C GLU A 390 22.86 16.75 -8.76
N GLY A 391 22.34 17.79 -9.45
CA GLY A 391 21.62 17.66 -10.71
C GLY A 391 20.11 17.38 -10.58
N TYR A 392 19.53 17.54 -9.39
CA TYR A 392 18.11 17.31 -9.15
C TYR A 392 17.26 18.58 -9.34
N PRO A 393 15.94 18.46 -9.59
CA PRO A 393 15.07 19.62 -9.76
C PRO A 393 14.94 20.47 -8.48
N PRO A 394 14.53 21.75 -8.58
CA PRO A 394 14.35 22.61 -7.41
C PRO A 394 13.22 22.14 -6.49
N ALA A 395 13.28 22.55 -5.22
CA ALA A 395 12.27 22.23 -4.21
C ALA A 395 10.85 22.66 -4.62
N GLU A 396 10.71 23.73 -5.40
CA GLU A 396 9.44 24.27 -5.88
C GLU A 396 8.83 23.40 -7.00
N ALA A 397 9.65 22.73 -7.80
CA ALA A 397 9.25 21.89 -8.93
C ALA A 397 9.99 20.54 -8.94
N PRO A 398 9.91 19.75 -7.84
CA PRO A 398 10.77 18.56 -7.62
C PRO A 398 10.48 17.41 -8.59
N PHE A 399 9.40 17.51 -9.36
CA PHE A 399 8.91 16.47 -10.28
C PHE A 399 8.99 16.91 -11.74
N CYS A 400 9.67 18.02 -12.03
CA CYS A 400 9.92 18.51 -13.39
C CYS A 400 11.42 18.69 -13.60
N PRO A 401 12.09 17.82 -14.37
CA PRO A 401 13.54 17.85 -14.55
C PRO A 401 14.04 19.07 -15.33
N GLY A 402 13.15 19.87 -15.91
CA GLY A 402 13.55 20.90 -16.86
C GLY A 402 14.00 20.27 -18.18
N THR A 403 14.77 21.00 -18.99
CA THR A 403 15.26 20.55 -20.29
C THR A 403 16.60 19.82 -20.20
N SER A 404 17.33 20.03 -19.10
CA SER A 404 18.68 19.52 -18.92
C SER A 404 18.89 18.69 -17.65
N GLY A 405 17.86 18.51 -16.82
CA GLY A 405 17.96 17.78 -15.55
C GLY A 405 17.82 16.27 -15.68
N THR A 406 18.02 15.56 -14.57
CA THR A 406 17.95 14.10 -14.52
C THR A 406 16.50 13.60 -14.61
N ASP A 407 16.24 12.74 -15.59
CA ASP A 407 14.94 12.07 -15.79
C ASP A 407 14.71 10.90 -14.81
N ASP A 408 15.51 10.78 -13.74
CA ASP A 408 15.53 9.61 -12.86
C ASP A 408 14.16 9.29 -12.27
N ILE A 409 13.42 10.30 -11.82
CA ILE A 409 12.06 10.11 -11.28
C ILE A 409 11.03 9.72 -12.35
N HIS A 410 11.26 10.12 -13.61
CA HIS A 410 10.39 9.78 -14.74
C HIS A 410 10.69 8.38 -15.28
N THR A 411 11.89 7.84 -15.07
CA THR A 411 12.29 6.49 -15.50
C THR A 411 12.11 5.44 -14.41
N LEU A 412 12.08 5.85 -13.13
CA LEU A 412 11.91 4.95 -11.99
C LEU A 412 10.63 4.12 -12.12
N GLY A 413 10.79 2.79 -12.11
CA GLY A 413 9.67 1.85 -12.22
C GLY A 413 9.02 1.77 -13.62
N ARG A 414 9.64 2.33 -14.66
CA ARG A 414 9.12 2.36 -16.04
C ARG A 414 9.88 1.50 -17.05
N ALA A 415 10.82 0.67 -16.57
CA ALA A 415 11.65 -0.17 -17.44
C ALA A 415 10.82 -1.04 -18.39
N GLU A 416 11.00 -0.86 -19.71
CA GLU A 416 10.30 -1.64 -20.74
C GLU A 416 10.59 -3.14 -20.65
N SER A 417 11.81 -3.48 -20.21
CA SER A 417 12.31 -4.84 -19.98
C SER A 417 11.75 -5.51 -18.72
N SER A 418 10.93 -4.80 -17.93
CA SER A 418 10.36 -5.36 -16.70
C SER A 418 9.60 -6.65 -16.96
N THR A 419 9.86 -7.63 -16.11
CA THR A 419 9.18 -8.93 -16.08
C THR A 419 7.90 -8.89 -15.24
N THR A 420 7.60 -7.76 -14.59
CA THR A 420 6.46 -7.58 -13.68
C THR A 420 5.65 -6.33 -14.01
N PRO A 421 5.23 -6.13 -15.28
CA PRO A 421 4.67 -4.87 -15.77
C PRO A 421 3.38 -4.42 -15.05
N GLU A 422 2.56 -5.36 -14.59
CA GLU A 422 1.38 -5.04 -13.78
C GLU A 422 1.74 -4.48 -12.40
N TRP A 423 2.88 -4.85 -11.83
CA TRP A 423 3.32 -4.41 -10.51
C TRP A 423 3.99 -3.05 -10.56
N ASP A 424 4.79 -2.82 -11.59
CA ASP A 424 5.35 -1.52 -11.92
C ASP A 424 4.25 -0.44 -11.92
N LEU A 425 3.10 -0.72 -12.54
CA LEU A 425 1.96 0.21 -12.57
C LEU A 425 1.42 0.56 -11.18
N HIS A 426 1.40 -0.38 -10.24
CA HIS A 426 0.97 -0.07 -8.86
C HIS A 426 1.99 0.81 -8.14
N PHE A 427 3.28 0.57 -8.37
CA PHE A 427 4.31 1.47 -7.86
C PHE A 427 4.21 2.87 -8.50
N LEU A 428 3.89 2.96 -9.78
CA LEU A 428 3.71 4.25 -10.45
C LEU A 428 2.46 5.00 -9.96
N LEU A 429 1.39 4.30 -9.56
CA LEU A 429 0.26 4.91 -8.86
C LEU A 429 0.67 5.45 -7.48
N LEU A 430 1.50 4.70 -6.75
CA LEU A 430 2.08 5.16 -5.49
C LEU A 430 2.91 6.44 -5.70
N SER A 431 3.83 6.42 -6.66
CA SER A 431 4.66 7.56 -7.04
C SER A 431 3.80 8.78 -7.40
N ARG A 432 2.80 8.61 -8.28
CA ARG A 432 1.87 9.69 -8.64
C ARG A 432 1.10 10.24 -7.44
N THR A 433 0.65 9.37 -6.52
CA THR A 433 -0.03 9.79 -5.29
C THR A 433 0.88 10.63 -4.40
N MET A 434 2.14 10.24 -4.26
CA MET A 434 3.11 11.01 -3.46
C MET A 434 3.45 12.34 -4.11
N GLN A 435 3.58 12.39 -5.45
CA GLN A 435 3.71 13.64 -6.20
C GLN A 435 2.50 14.55 -5.98
N MET A 436 1.31 13.97 -5.96
CA MET A 436 0.08 14.70 -5.70
C MET A 436 0.06 15.29 -4.30
N ALA A 437 0.41 14.48 -3.30
CA ALA A 437 0.49 14.88 -1.90
C ALA A 437 1.47 16.03 -1.68
N GLU A 438 2.70 15.94 -2.23
CA GLU A 438 3.72 16.99 -2.07
C GLU A 438 3.38 18.29 -2.82
N THR A 439 2.70 18.21 -3.96
CA THR A 439 2.30 19.39 -4.75
C THR A 439 1.13 20.12 -4.10
N GLN A 440 0.13 19.36 -3.65
CA GLN A 440 -1.08 19.90 -3.01
C GLN A 440 -0.90 20.16 -1.51
N LYS A 441 0.24 19.74 -0.92
CA LYS A 441 0.56 19.86 0.51
C LYS A 441 -0.48 19.17 1.40
N LEU A 442 -0.91 17.98 0.97
CA LEU A 442 -1.86 17.12 1.68
C LEU A 442 -1.17 15.82 2.10
N HIS A 443 -1.68 15.19 3.15
CA HIS A 443 -1.29 13.81 3.44
C HIS A 443 -1.79 12.89 2.30
N PRO A 444 -1.02 11.90 1.84
CA PRO A 444 -1.41 11.09 0.68
C PRO A 444 -2.68 10.25 0.90
N LEU A 445 -3.07 9.95 2.14
CA LEU A 445 -4.36 9.32 2.47
C LEU A 445 -5.53 10.30 2.61
N ASP A 446 -5.27 11.61 2.62
CA ASP A 446 -6.30 12.66 2.62
C ASP A 446 -6.65 13.18 1.22
N LEU A 447 -5.88 12.78 0.19
CA LEU A 447 -6.22 13.06 -1.20
C LEU A 447 -7.59 12.43 -1.52
N PHE A 448 -8.47 13.18 -2.18
CA PHE A 448 -9.80 12.67 -2.51
C PHE A 448 -9.72 11.38 -3.33
N GLU A 449 -8.73 11.29 -4.22
CA GLU A 449 -8.46 10.15 -5.09
C GLU A 449 -8.09 8.87 -4.33
N THR A 450 -7.70 8.94 -3.05
CA THR A 450 -7.30 7.78 -2.25
C THR A 450 -8.14 7.59 -0.99
N LYS A 451 -8.54 8.67 -0.33
CA LYS A 451 -9.24 8.69 0.97
C LYS A 451 -10.42 7.73 1.03
N TYR A 452 -11.30 7.80 0.03
CA TYR A 452 -12.55 7.05 -0.03
C TYR A 452 -12.51 5.77 -0.87
N LEU A 453 -11.33 5.33 -1.32
CA LEU A 453 -11.21 4.06 -2.03
C LEU A 453 -11.50 2.88 -1.10
N TRP A 454 -12.22 1.89 -1.62
CA TRP A 454 -12.44 0.65 -0.90
C TRP A 454 -11.14 -0.17 -0.86
N GLY A 455 -10.58 -0.31 0.34
CA GLY A 455 -9.37 -1.10 0.55
C GLY A 455 -9.62 -2.53 1.01
N ASP A 456 -10.86 -3.02 1.10
CA ASP A 456 -11.24 -4.34 1.65
C ASP A 456 -10.46 -4.70 2.93
N PHE A 457 -10.31 -3.73 3.82
CA PHE A 457 -9.45 -3.88 4.99
C PHE A 457 -10.10 -4.77 6.03
N SER A 458 -9.29 -5.66 6.60
CA SER A 458 -9.62 -6.25 7.89
C SER A 458 -9.53 -5.15 8.97
N PRO A 459 -10.53 -5.04 9.85
CA PRO A 459 -10.53 -4.02 10.90
C PRO A 459 -9.41 -4.26 11.93
N THR A 460 -9.02 -3.20 12.62
CA THR A 460 -8.04 -3.28 13.69
C THR A 460 -8.59 -4.16 14.84
N PRO A 461 -7.85 -5.18 15.30
CA PRO A 461 -8.30 -6.01 16.40
C PRO A 461 -8.36 -5.20 17.70
N GLU A 462 -9.47 -5.31 18.44
CA GLU A 462 -9.56 -4.73 19.77
C GLU A 462 -8.67 -5.52 20.75
N VAL A 463 -8.04 -4.84 21.70
CA VAL A 463 -7.14 -5.47 22.69
C VAL A 463 -7.80 -6.59 23.50
N MET A 464 -9.10 -6.46 23.80
CA MET A 464 -9.86 -7.47 24.55
C MET A 464 -10.20 -8.70 23.72
N ASP A 465 -10.34 -8.52 22.41
CA ASP A 465 -10.71 -9.55 21.43
C ASP A 465 -9.52 -9.90 20.50
N LEU A 466 -8.29 -9.69 20.99
CA LEU A 466 -7.06 -9.90 20.21
C LEU A 466 -6.99 -11.36 19.71
N PRO A 467 -6.99 -11.60 18.39
CA PRO A 467 -7.06 -12.94 17.85
C PRO A 467 -5.79 -13.73 18.18
N ILE A 468 -5.95 -15.05 18.20
CA ILE A 468 -4.85 -15.98 18.47
C ILE A 468 -3.87 -16.04 17.29
N LYS A 469 -4.40 -15.99 16.06
CA LYS A 469 -3.63 -16.06 14.81
C LYS A 469 -3.71 -14.73 14.09
N SER A 470 -2.67 -14.42 13.31
CA SER A 470 -2.74 -13.30 12.39
C SER A 470 -3.84 -13.49 11.34
N GLY A 471 -4.38 -12.39 10.83
CA GLY A 471 -5.36 -12.39 9.75
C GLY A 471 -4.86 -13.05 8.45
N PRO A 472 -5.75 -13.36 7.50
CA PRO A 472 -5.35 -13.90 6.20
C PRO A 472 -4.47 -12.89 5.44
N LYS A 473 -3.44 -13.41 4.76
CA LYS A 473 -2.60 -12.62 3.86
C LYS A 473 -3.20 -12.68 2.46
N SER A 474 -3.81 -11.58 2.02
CA SER A 474 -4.53 -11.48 0.75
C SER A 474 -3.95 -10.45 -0.21
N LEU A 475 -3.08 -9.55 0.27
CA LEU A 475 -2.48 -8.52 -0.56
C LEU A 475 -1.16 -9.04 -1.14
N PRO A 476 -1.00 -9.10 -2.47
CA PRO A 476 0.24 -9.53 -3.09
C PRO A 476 1.42 -8.63 -2.67
N TYR A 477 2.57 -9.20 -2.35
CA TYR A 477 3.73 -8.49 -1.80
C TYR A 477 5.01 -8.80 -2.59
N SER A 478 5.85 -7.78 -2.77
CA SER A 478 7.21 -7.94 -3.30
C SER A 478 8.12 -6.88 -2.68
N VAL A 479 9.33 -7.27 -2.30
CA VAL A 479 10.32 -6.36 -1.70
C VAL A 479 10.63 -5.20 -2.65
N ARG A 480 10.84 -5.51 -3.94
CA ARG A 480 11.05 -4.52 -5.00
C ARG A 480 10.03 -3.38 -5.01
N HIS A 481 8.73 -3.69 -5.04
CA HIS A 481 7.69 -2.65 -5.21
C HIS A 481 7.26 -2.00 -3.89
N HIS A 482 7.39 -2.70 -2.76
CA HIS A 482 6.92 -2.21 -1.48
C HIS A 482 8.02 -1.54 -0.65
N VAL A 483 9.30 -1.78 -0.99
CA VAL A 483 10.45 -1.26 -0.24
C VAL A 483 11.48 -0.61 -1.16
N GLU A 484 12.05 -1.34 -2.13
CA GLU A 484 13.21 -0.85 -2.91
C GLU A 484 12.87 0.35 -3.79
N LEU A 485 11.83 0.25 -4.63
CA LEU A 485 11.41 1.34 -5.51
C LEU A 485 10.87 2.54 -4.72
N PRO A 486 10.04 2.38 -3.66
CA PRO A 486 9.69 3.51 -2.81
C PRO A 486 10.89 4.16 -2.12
N LEU A 487 11.87 3.38 -1.64
CA LEU A 487 13.09 3.94 -1.02
C LEU A 487 13.86 4.80 -2.02
N GLN A 488 14.11 4.28 -3.24
CA GLN A 488 14.75 5.03 -4.33
C GLN A 488 13.98 6.31 -4.68
N TRP A 489 12.65 6.25 -4.67
CA TRP A 489 11.82 7.43 -4.91
C TRP A 489 12.02 8.50 -3.81
N PHE A 490 12.14 8.09 -2.54
CA PHE A 490 12.40 9.02 -1.43
C PHE A 490 13.82 9.57 -1.44
N GLU A 491 14.81 8.76 -1.80
CA GLU A 491 16.21 9.18 -2.01
C GLU A 491 16.28 10.27 -3.09
N ILE A 492 15.62 10.07 -4.23
CA ILE A 492 15.54 11.11 -5.27
C ILE A 492 14.84 12.38 -4.75
N LEU A 493 13.73 12.24 -4.02
CA LEU A 493 12.98 13.41 -3.53
C LEU A 493 13.75 14.21 -2.47
N MET A 494 14.54 13.56 -1.60
CA MET A 494 15.23 14.27 -0.52
C MET A 494 16.27 15.26 -1.04
N HIS A 495 16.84 15.02 -2.22
CA HIS A 495 17.78 15.94 -2.88
C HIS A 495 17.11 17.21 -3.39
N SER A 496 15.83 17.14 -3.80
CA SER A 496 15.03 18.34 -4.07
C SER A 496 14.44 18.94 -2.79
N ARG A 497 14.19 18.14 -1.74
CA ARG A 497 13.52 18.57 -0.50
C ARG A 497 14.12 17.86 0.70
N GLU A 498 15.08 18.50 1.37
CA GLU A 498 15.78 17.94 2.54
C GLU A 498 14.82 17.42 3.63
N ARG A 499 13.71 18.13 3.88
CA ARG A 499 12.68 17.70 4.85
C ARG A 499 12.05 16.34 4.52
N CYS A 500 12.15 15.85 3.29
CA CYS A 500 11.58 14.59 2.83
C CYS A 500 12.54 13.40 3.00
N ARG A 501 13.73 13.62 3.58
CA ARG A 501 14.69 12.56 3.92
C ARG A 501 14.01 11.40 4.67
N PRO A 502 14.27 10.12 4.31
CA PRO A 502 13.71 8.97 5.02
C PRO A 502 13.90 9.07 6.54
N TYR A 503 12.84 8.73 7.29
CA TYR A 503 12.77 8.82 8.76
C TYR A 503 12.80 10.23 9.38
N SER A 504 12.86 11.30 8.60
CA SER A 504 12.57 12.65 9.13
C SER A 504 11.14 12.74 9.68
N ALA A 505 10.86 13.73 10.52
CA ALA A 505 9.51 13.96 11.06
C ALA A 505 8.44 14.11 9.94
N HIS A 506 8.77 14.79 8.85
CA HIS A 506 7.86 14.95 7.70
C HIS A 506 7.68 13.63 6.94
N TRP A 507 8.76 12.86 6.73
CA TRP A 507 8.66 11.54 6.10
C TRP A 507 7.85 10.55 6.94
N LEU A 508 8.08 10.47 8.26
CA LEU A 508 7.33 9.57 9.14
C LEU A 508 5.83 9.92 9.22
N LYS A 509 5.50 11.19 9.01
CA LYS A 509 4.11 11.64 8.99
C LYS A 509 3.41 11.32 7.67
N ASN A 510 4.09 11.44 6.53
CA ASN A 510 3.46 11.39 5.20
C ASN A 510 3.80 10.15 4.38
N TYR A 511 4.88 9.45 4.70
CA TYR A 511 5.50 8.44 3.85
C TYR A 511 5.99 7.17 4.58
N ASP A 512 5.76 7.07 5.90
CA ASP A 512 6.11 5.88 6.68
C ASP A 512 5.54 4.61 6.04
N TRP A 513 6.21 3.47 6.24
CA TRP A 513 5.94 2.25 5.46
C TRP A 513 4.49 1.77 5.55
N TRP A 514 3.80 2.02 6.67
CA TRP A 514 2.39 1.68 6.81
C TRP A 514 1.50 2.46 5.83
N ILE A 515 1.88 3.68 5.46
CA ILE A 515 1.18 4.52 4.45
C ILE A 515 1.38 3.90 3.07
N VAL A 516 2.62 3.52 2.73
CA VAL A 516 2.94 2.82 1.49
C VAL A 516 2.10 1.55 1.35
N GLN A 517 2.07 0.72 2.40
CA GLN A 517 1.25 -0.50 2.42
C GLN A 517 -0.25 -0.22 2.29
N THR A 518 -0.75 0.82 2.95
CA THR A 518 -2.17 1.23 2.90
C THR A 518 -2.57 1.69 1.50
N LEU A 519 -1.71 2.46 0.83
CA LEU A 519 -1.93 2.92 -0.55
C LEU A 519 -1.94 1.75 -1.53
N PHE A 520 -0.99 0.82 -1.44
CA PHE A 520 -1.01 -0.40 -2.24
C PHE A 520 -2.30 -1.19 -2.06
N ALA A 521 -2.79 -1.33 -0.82
CA ALA A 521 -4.05 -2.00 -0.53
C ALA A 521 -5.25 -1.30 -1.16
N LYS A 522 -5.30 0.05 -1.13
CA LYS A 522 -6.37 0.87 -1.71
C LYS A 522 -6.38 0.83 -3.24
N PHE A 523 -5.22 0.78 -3.90
CA PHE A 523 -5.17 0.64 -5.37
C PHE A 523 -5.61 -0.76 -5.82
N ARG A 524 -5.24 -1.79 -5.06
CA ARG A 524 -5.51 -3.19 -5.39
C ARG A 524 -7.00 -3.52 -5.22
N GLY A 525 -7.71 -3.60 -6.34
CA GLY A 525 -9.14 -3.89 -6.43
C GLY A 525 -9.96 -2.73 -6.98
N VAL A 526 -9.35 -1.54 -7.12
CA VAL A 526 -10.04 -0.33 -7.61
C VAL A 526 -9.38 0.27 -8.85
N ALA A 527 -8.05 0.16 -8.99
CA ALA A 527 -7.36 0.68 -10.16
C ALA A 527 -7.81 -0.03 -11.44
N ASP A 528 -8.25 0.76 -12.42
CA ASP A 528 -8.51 0.26 -13.77
C ASP A 528 -7.19 0.10 -14.50
N ALA A 529 -7.04 -1.01 -15.23
CA ALA A 529 -5.82 -1.33 -15.97
C ALA A 529 -6.12 -1.45 -17.46
N GLN A 530 -5.27 -0.84 -18.27
CA GLN A 530 -5.33 -0.94 -19.73
C GLN A 530 -4.04 -1.56 -20.26
N GLN A 531 -4.22 -2.49 -21.21
CA GLN A 531 -3.14 -3.11 -21.95
C GLN A 531 -2.77 -2.27 -23.16
N SER A 532 -1.48 -2.27 -23.50
CA SER A 532 -0.96 -1.70 -24.74
C SER A 532 -1.58 -2.43 -25.93
N THR A 533 -2.10 -1.69 -26.90
CA THR A 533 -2.59 -2.24 -28.17
C THR A 533 -1.46 -2.82 -29.03
N TRP A 534 -0.23 -2.38 -28.79
CA TRP A 534 0.97 -2.81 -29.53
C TRP A 534 1.63 -4.04 -28.93
N THR A 535 1.81 -4.07 -27.60
CA THR A 535 2.57 -5.14 -26.93
C THR A 535 1.70 -6.17 -26.21
N GLY A 536 0.41 -5.87 -25.98
CA GLY A 536 -0.50 -6.68 -25.16
C GLY A 536 -0.15 -6.73 -23.67
N LYS A 537 0.91 -6.02 -23.24
CA LYS A 537 1.32 -5.93 -21.83
C LYS A 537 0.56 -4.81 -21.11
N PRO A 538 0.41 -4.88 -19.78
CA PRO A 538 -0.08 -3.76 -18.98
C PRO A 538 0.74 -2.49 -19.21
N GLU A 539 0.05 -1.41 -19.56
CA GLU A 539 0.64 -0.14 -19.99
C GLU A 539 0.19 1.05 -19.15
N VAL A 540 -1.08 1.03 -18.73
CA VAL A 540 -1.71 2.10 -17.95
C VAL A 540 -2.45 1.52 -16.77
N ALA A 541 -2.38 2.19 -15.62
CA ALA A 541 -3.29 2.01 -14.52
C ALA A 541 -3.80 3.36 -14.04
N ALA A 542 -5.09 3.48 -13.72
CA ALA A 542 -5.68 4.74 -13.28
C ALA A 542 -6.76 4.52 -12.22
N VAL A 543 -6.83 5.45 -11.28
CA VAL A 543 -7.83 5.43 -10.20
C VAL A 543 -8.89 6.48 -10.48
N HIS A 544 -10.15 6.04 -10.58
CA HIS A 544 -11.30 6.92 -10.82
C HIS A 544 -12.26 6.81 -9.62
N PRO A 545 -12.06 7.62 -8.56
CA PRO A 545 -12.71 7.44 -7.25
C PRO A 545 -14.24 7.53 -7.30
N LEU A 546 -14.83 8.23 -8.28
CA LEU A 546 -16.28 8.36 -8.42
C LEU A 546 -16.86 7.30 -9.36
N TRP A 547 -16.21 7.04 -10.49
CA TRP A 547 -16.62 6.01 -11.46
C TRP A 547 -16.64 4.62 -10.84
N CYS A 548 -15.68 4.31 -9.96
CA CYS A 548 -15.60 3.00 -9.31
C CYS A 548 -16.70 2.75 -8.26
N LEU A 549 -17.56 3.73 -7.97
CA LEU A 549 -18.72 3.57 -7.07
C LEU A 549 -19.91 2.87 -7.75
N ALA A 550 -19.93 2.78 -9.09
CA ALA A 550 -20.96 2.01 -9.78
C ALA A 550 -20.68 0.51 -9.67
N ASN A 551 -21.62 -0.22 -9.07
CA ASN A 551 -21.47 -1.63 -8.74
C ASN A 551 -21.62 -2.56 -9.95
N HIS A 552 -21.12 -3.78 -9.82
CA HIS A 552 -21.11 -4.74 -10.91
C HIS A 552 -22.46 -5.43 -11.16
N SER A 553 -22.85 -5.53 -12.44
CA SER A 553 -23.84 -6.49 -12.94
C SER A 553 -23.39 -7.11 -14.26
N CYS A 554 -23.69 -8.40 -14.49
CA CYS A 554 -23.55 -9.03 -15.83
C CYS A 554 -24.71 -8.67 -16.78
N ASN A 555 -25.70 -7.91 -16.30
CA ASN A 555 -26.72 -7.23 -17.10
C ASN A 555 -26.74 -5.75 -16.68
N PRO A 556 -25.71 -4.97 -17.07
CA PRO A 556 -25.56 -3.58 -16.62
C PRO A 556 -26.59 -2.66 -17.29
N ASN A 557 -26.87 -1.51 -16.67
CA ASN A 557 -27.67 -0.44 -17.26
C ASN A 557 -26.80 0.75 -17.74
N ALA A 558 -25.50 0.72 -17.44
CA ALA A 558 -24.50 1.66 -17.94
C ALA A 558 -23.34 0.92 -18.64
N THR A 559 -22.67 1.63 -19.54
CA THR A 559 -21.45 1.19 -20.22
C THR A 559 -20.44 2.34 -20.29
N TRP A 560 -19.20 2.03 -20.67
CA TRP A 560 -18.08 2.98 -20.66
C TRP A 560 -17.10 2.67 -21.79
N LYS A 561 -16.25 3.65 -22.10
CA LYS A 561 -15.11 3.50 -23.04
C LYS A 561 -13.78 3.52 -22.27
N PRO A 562 -12.80 2.69 -22.66
CA PRO A 562 -11.46 2.74 -22.08
C PRO A 562 -10.70 4.01 -22.47
N SER A 563 -9.65 4.33 -21.71
CA SER A 563 -8.71 5.45 -21.92
C SER A 563 -9.27 6.86 -21.70
N GLY A 564 -8.39 7.79 -21.31
CA GLY A 564 -8.71 9.20 -21.14
C GLY A 564 -9.72 9.48 -20.02
N VAL A 565 -10.60 10.46 -20.26
CA VAL A 565 -11.68 10.82 -19.33
C VAL A 565 -12.70 9.69 -19.26
N ARG A 566 -12.84 9.07 -18.08
CA ARG A 566 -13.81 7.99 -17.87
C ARG A 566 -15.22 8.51 -17.91
N ASN A 567 -16.11 7.69 -18.43
CA ASN A 567 -17.51 8.01 -18.49
C ASN A 567 -18.38 6.83 -18.07
N LEU A 568 -19.62 7.14 -17.72
CA LEU A 568 -20.72 6.17 -17.72
C LEU A 568 -21.78 6.69 -18.68
N THR A 569 -22.24 5.83 -19.58
CA THR A 569 -23.31 6.12 -20.54
C THR A 569 -24.40 5.09 -20.39
N VAL A 570 -25.65 5.53 -20.29
CA VAL A 570 -26.82 4.64 -20.21
C VAL A 570 -26.85 3.77 -21.46
N VAL A 571 -27.01 2.46 -21.30
CA VAL A 571 -27.09 1.56 -22.45
C VAL A 571 -28.27 1.94 -23.35
N LYS A 572 -28.09 1.81 -24.67
CA LYS A 572 -29.16 2.11 -25.64
C LYS A 572 -30.27 1.06 -25.63
N GLU A 573 -29.92 -0.16 -25.24
CA GLU A 573 -30.80 -1.32 -25.13
C GLU A 573 -30.29 -2.22 -24.01
N ARG A 574 -31.16 -3.08 -23.47
CA ARG A 574 -30.77 -4.03 -22.42
C ARG A 574 -29.76 -5.03 -22.98
N VAL A 575 -28.68 -5.27 -22.24
CA VAL A 575 -27.63 -6.22 -22.63
C VAL A 575 -28.14 -7.66 -22.58
N TRP A 576 -29.03 -7.95 -21.65
CA TRP A 576 -29.66 -9.26 -21.49
C TRP A 576 -31.12 -9.12 -21.06
N GLU A 577 -31.96 -10.01 -21.59
CA GLU A 577 -33.34 -10.20 -21.16
C GLU A 577 -33.57 -11.65 -20.76
N ARG A 578 -34.43 -11.86 -19.77
CA ARG A 578 -34.76 -13.19 -19.28
C ARG A 578 -35.49 -13.99 -20.36
N PRO A 579 -34.96 -15.16 -20.77
CA PRO A 579 -35.65 -16.05 -21.69
C PRO A 579 -37.05 -16.40 -21.18
N GLY A 580 -38.06 -16.34 -22.06
CA GLY A 580 -39.45 -16.66 -21.72
C GLY A 580 -40.21 -15.56 -20.96
N SER A 581 -39.56 -14.46 -20.62
CA SER A 581 -40.18 -13.27 -20.03
C SER A 581 -39.57 -11.98 -20.59
N PRO A 582 -39.54 -11.78 -21.93
CA PRO A 582 -39.05 -10.54 -22.52
C PRO A 582 -39.87 -9.35 -22.02
N SER A 583 -39.19 -8.22 -21.81
CA SER A 583 -39.86 -6.99 -21.37
C SER A 583 -40.89 -6.59 -22.43
N PRO A 584 -42.18 -6.45 -22.09
CA PRO A 584 -43.18 -6.01 -23.06
C PRO A 584 -43.00 -4.54 -23.48
N THR A 585 -42.24 -3.77 -22.69
CA THR A 585 -41.95 -2.36 -22.92
C THR A 585 -40.54 -2.15 -23.46
N THR A 586 -40.42 -1.24 -24.42
CA THR A 586 -39.13 -0.74 -24.93
C THR A 586 -38.29 -0.18 -23.78
N TRP A 587 -36.97 -0.29 -23.86
CA TRP A 587 -36.07 0.28 -22.87
C TRP A 587 -36.13 1.81 -22.88
N GLU A 588 -36.62 2.40 -21.78
CA GLU A 588 -36.78 3.85 -21.61
C GLU A 588 -35.64 4.49 -20.79
N GLY A 589 -34.61 3.71 -20.44
CA GLY A 589 -33.49 4.15 -19.62
C GLY A 589 -33.68 3.86 -18.12
N ILE A 590 -32.92 4.56 -17.29
CA ILE A 590 -32.83 4.31 -15.84
C ILE A 590 -33.79 5.26 -15.11
N ARG A 591 -34.59 4.74 -14.17
CA ARG A 591 -35.53 5.56 -13.40
C ARG A 591 -34.87 6.24 -12.21
N ALA A 592 -35.49 7.32 -11.74
CA ALA A 592 -35.10 7.96 -10.49
C ALA A 592 -35.15 6.94 -9.32
N GLY A 593 -34.12 6.94 -8.48
CA GLY A 593 -33.91 6.00 -7.37
C GLY A 593 -33.34 4.65 -7.77
N GLU A 594 -33.10 4.37 -9.07
CA GLU A 594 -32.46 3.12 -9.49
C GLU A 594 -30.93 3.21 -9.42
N GLU A 595 -30.29 2.11 -8.99
CA GLU A 595 -28.84 1.98 -8.95
C GLU A 595 -28.23 1.91 -10.37
N ILE A 596 -27.09 2.56 -10.55
CA ILE A 596 -26.27 2.51 -11.76
C ILE A 596 -25.36 1.28 -11.67
N TRP A 597 -25.62 0.32 -12.57
CA TRP A 597 -24.89 -0.93 -12.67
C TRP A 597 -23.88 -0.86 -13.82
N ASN A 598 -22.61 -0.96 -13.46
CA ASN A 598 -21.47 -1.07 -14.35
C ASN A 598 -21.13 -2.55 -14.62
N HIS A 599 -20.20 -2.81 -15.55
CA HIS A 599 -19.67 -4.13 -15.85
C HIS A 599 -18.13 -4.16 -15.70
N TYR A 600 -17.62 -5.18 -15.02
CA TYR A 600 -16.18 -5.40 -14.74
C TYR A 600 -15.63 -6.61 -15.51
N THR A 601 -16.46 -7.20 -16.36
CA THR A 601 -16.12 -8.32 -17.21
C THR A 601 -16.78 -8.12 -18.57
N ASP A 602 -16.39 -8.93 -19.55
CA ASP A 602 -17.06 -8.96 -20.84
C ASP A 602 -18.48 -9.51 -20.69
N VAL A 603 -19.46 -8.64 -20.89
CA VAL A 603 -20.89 -8.99 -20.80
C VAL A 603 -21.40 -9.77 -22.01
N GLN A 604 -20.63 -9.83 -23.10
CA GLN A 604 -20.95 -10.65 -24.27
C GLN A 604 -20.61 -12.13 -24.03
N GLU A 605 -19.79 -12.44 -23.02
CA GLU A 605 -19.53 -13.82 -22.61
C GLU A 605 -20.84 -14.52 -22.21
N LYS A 606 -21.11 -15.67 -22.84
CA LYS A 606 -22.37 -16.40 -22.66
C LYS A 606 -22.30 -17.39 -21.50
N ASP A 607 -21.14 -17.95 -21.18
CA ASP A 607 -21.01 -18.87 -20.04
C ASP A 607 -20.86 -18.10 -18.73
N TYR A 608 -21.85 -18.22 -17.83
CA TYR A 608 -21.80 -17.62 -16.50
C TYR A 608 -20.60 -18.10 -15.67
N ARG A 609 -20.10 -19.32 -15.91
CA ARG A 609 -18.95 -19.87 -15.18
C ARG A 609 -17.68 -19.11 -15.52
N GLU A 610 -17.50 -18.77 -16.79
CA GLU A 610 -16.37 -17.95 -17.22
C GLU A 610 -16.47 -16.52 -16.67
N ARG A 611 -17.66 -15.91 -16.70
CA ARG A 611 -17.87 -14.59 -16.08
C ARG A 611 -17.56 -14.61 -14.58
N ARG A 612 -18.09 -15.60 -13.84
CA ARG A 612 -17.82 -15.74 -12.39
C ARG A 612 -16.34 -15.99 -12.10
N ALA A 613 -15.68 -16.85 -12.87
CA ALA A 613 -14.26 -17.13 -12.70
C ALA A 613 -13.39 -15.87 -12.89
N ARG A 614 -13.69 -15.03 -13.90
CA ARG A 614 -12.99 -13.76 -14.14
C ARG A 614 -13.24 -12.74 -13.01
N LEU A 615 -14.44 -12.72 -12.45
CA LEU A 615 -14.86 -11.76 -11.41
C LEU A 615 -14.45 -12.16 -9.99
N GLN A 616 -14.15 -13.43 -9.73
CA GLN A 616 -13.96 -13.95 -8.37
C GLN A 616 -12.87 -13.20 -7.59
N ALA A 617 -11.77 -12.84 -8.26
CA ALA A 617 -10.68 -12.09 -7.63
C ALA A 617 -11.05 -10.61 -7.37
N VAL A 618 -11.92 -10.02 -8.20
CA VAL A 618 -12.32 -8.61 -8.12
C VAL A 618 -13.45 -8.40 -7.13
N LEU A 619 -14.45 -9.28 -7.14
CA LEU A 619 -15.63 -9.21 -6.26
C LEU A 619 -15.44 -9.95 -4.93
N GLY A 620 -14.42 -10.78 -4.80
CA GLY A 620 -14.21 -11.65 -3.63
C GLY A 620 -15.13 -12.87 -3.57
N GLY A 621 -15.90 -13.15 -4.64
CA GLY A 621 -16.82 -14.29 -4.72
C GLY A 621 -17.59 -14.36 -6.04
N ASP A 622 -18.56 -15.27 -6.10
CA ASP A 622 -19.36 -15.52 -7.31
C ASP A 622 -20.40 -14.42 -7.51
N CYS A 623 -20.48 -13.84 -8.72
CA CYS A 623 -21.51 -12.85 -9.05
C CYS A 623 -22.93 -13.44 -8.91
N ARG A 624 -23.77 -12.74 -8.15
CA ARG A 624 -25.18 -13.10 -7.83
C ARG A 624 -26.22 -12.21 -8.50
N CYS A 625 -25.85 -11.46 -9.55
CA CYS A 625 -26.83 -10.68 -10.33
C CYS A 625 -27.90 -11.58 -10.97
N GLU A 626 -29.03 -10.99 -11.37
CA GLU A 626 -30.18 -11.71 -11.93
C GLU A 626 -29.78 -12.69 -13.05
N ARG A 627 -29.00 -12.21 -14.02
CA ARG A 627 -28.54 -13.02 -15.16
C ARG A 627 -27.75 -14.25 -14.71
N CYS A 628 -26.75 -14.07 -13.85
CA CYS A 628 -25.90 -15.17 -13.38
C CYS A 628 -26.67 -16.17 -12.52
N THR A 629 -27.58 -15.69 -11.68
CA THR A 629 -28.44 -16.56 -10.86
C THR A 629 -29.35 -17.40 -11.74
N TYR A 630 -30.06 -16.77 -12.68
CA TYR A 630 -30.92 -17.46 -13.64
C TYR A 630 -30.15 -18.51 -14.44
N GLU A 631 -29.04 -18.14 -15.10
CA GLU A 631 -28.23 -19.05 -15.92
C GLU A 631 -27.63 -20.21 -15.11
N SER A 632 -27.39 -20.01 -13.80
CA SER A 632 -26.89 -21.07 -12.93
C SER A 632 -27.95 -22.11 -12.53
N GLU A 633 -29.22 -21.73 -12.53
CA GLU A 633 -30.37 -22.58 -12.18
C GLU A 633 -30.91 -23.40 -13.36
N GLN A 634 -30.60 -23.03 -14.60
CA GLN A 634 -31.03 -23.76 -15.82
C GLN A 634 -30.26 -25.08 -16.06
N ARG A 635 -29.77 -25.74 -15.00
CA ARG A 635 -29.07 -27.02 -15.08
C ARG A 635 -30.01 -28.22 -15.13
#